data_AF-R7SX08-F1
#
_entry.id   AF-R7SX08-F1
#
_cell.length_a   1.000
_cell.length_b   1.000
_cell.length_c   1.000
_cell.angle_alpha   90.00
_cell.angle_beta   90.00
_cell.angle_gamma   90.00
#
_symmetry.space_group_name_H-M   'P 1'
#
loop_
_entity.id
_entity.type
_entity.pdbx_description
1 polymer ?
#
loop_
_entity_poly.entity_id
_entity_poly.type
_entity_poly.pdbx_seq_one_letter_code
_entity_poly.pdbx_strand_id
1 'polypeptide(L)'
;KAVLSFLTKNYVKIEAEGYLKETNADLSRALLAAVLSRKARTSLKLVKREDGHSGHAQAKQLAMLGAKKPTPDEINLNVPVKWRVSEAKLSVMMQSLAYQEIKKRRLAGLKRRERTETNLMLIREGIKDAFDYEVTDEMIWKSIRSKHVTGITSQFLWKTIHDIFMIGDKWRRDDMPEEYQDRAVCPICENTESMDHILFRCEAVGQAEVWAELKKVW
;
A
#
# COMPACT_ATOMS: atom_id res chain seq x y z
N LYS A 1 8.17 -20.84 14.51
CA LYS A 1 6.92 -21.61 14.21
C LYS A 1 6.55 -21.52 12.72
N ALA A 2 6.42 -20.32 12.14
CA ALA A 2 6.03 -20.12 10.73
C ALA A 2 6.89 -20.89 9.71
N VAL A 3 8.22 -20.84 9.83
CA VAL A 3 9.14 -21.54 8.91
C VAL A 3 8.97 -23.06 8.95
N LEU A 4 8.78 -23.63 10.14
CA LEU A 4 8.57 -25.07 10.28
C LEU A 4 7.23 -25.51 9.69
N SER A 5 6.15 -24.78 9.95
CA SER A 5 4.83 -25.08 9.36
C SER A 5 4.86 -24.95 7.83
N PHE A 6 5.59 -23.96 7.30
CA PHE A 6 5.83 -23.85 5.86
C PHE A 6 6.46 -25.12 5.32
N LEU A 7 7.65 -25.50 5.81
CA LEU A 7 8.43 -26.64 5.30
C LEU A 7 7.77 -28.01 5.52
N THR A 8 6.89 -28.16 6.50
CA THR A 8 6.34 -29.48 6.87
C THR A 8 4.89 -29.70 6.48
N LYS A 9 4.07 -28.65 6.45
CA LYS A 9 2.61 -28.78 6.27
C LYS A 9 2.12 -28.08 5.01
N ASN A 10 2.64 -26.89 4.74
CA ASN A 10 2.00 -25.97 3.78
C ASN A 10 2.73 -25.89 2.45
N TYR A 11 3.98 -26.34 2.35
CA TYR A 11 4.81 -26.13 1.15
C TYR A 11 4.14 -26.67 -0.12
N VAL A 12 3.50 -27.85 -0.07
CA VAL A 12 2.82 -28.45 -1.23
C VAL A 12 1.73 -27.53 -1.79
N LYS A 13 0.93 -26.94 -0.89
CA LYS A 13 -0.14 -26.02 -1.27
C LYS A 13 0.44 -24.71 -1.81
N ILE A 14 1.43 -24.14 -1.13
CA ILE A 14 2.05 -22.86 -1.50
C ILE A 14 2.77 -22.96 -2.84
N GLU A 15 3.47 -24.08 -3.06
CA GLU A 15 4.12 -24.41 -4.32
C GLU A 15 3.09 -24.58 -5.45
N ALA A 16 1.98 -25.29 -5.19
CA ALA A 16 0.88 -25.41 -6.16
C ALA A 16 0.20 -24.06 -6.48
N GLU A 17 0.09 -23.16 -5.50
CA GLU A 17 -0.38 -21.78 -5.68
C GLU A 17 0.69 -20.84 -6.29
N GLY A 18 1.87 -21.37 -6.65
CA GLY A 18 2.94 -20.60 -7.29
C GLY A 18 3.55 -19.50 -6.42
N TYR A 19 3.43 -19.61 -5.09
CA TYR A 19 3.90 -18.61 -4.12
C TYR A 19 3.24 -17.22 -4.26
N LEU A 20 2.13 -17.10 -4.99
CA LEU A 20 1.52 -15.81 -5.32
C LEU A 20 1.02 -15.02 -4.10
N LYS A 21 0.69 -15.71 -3.00
CA LYS A 21 0.25 -15.10 -1.73
C LYS A 21 1.39 -14.83 -0.74
N GLU A 22 2.58 -15.31 -1.02
CA GLU A 22 3.71 -15.22 -0.09
C GLU A 22 4.40 -13.86 -0.23
N THR A 23 4.54 -13.14 0.89
CA THR A 23 5.28 -11.87 0.93
C THR A 23 6.76 -12.07 0.56
N ASN A 24 7.35 -13.18 1.02
CA ASN A 24 8.76 -13.51 0.83
C ASN A 24 8.92 -14.68 -0.16
N ALA A 25 8.20 -14.63 -1.28
CA ALA A 25 8.12 -15.72 -2.25
C ALA A 25 9.50 -16.25 -2.68
N ASP A 26 10.45 -15.37 -3.00
CA ASP A 26 11.77 -15.79 -3.50
C ASP A 26 12.61 -16.48 -2.41
N LEU A 27 12.58 -15.98 -1.17
CA LEU A 27 13.21 -16.62 -0.02
C LEU A 27 12.60 -18.00 0.26
N SER A 28 11.27 -18.10 0.18
CA SER A 28 10.55 -19.37 0.39
C SER A 28 10.89 -20.40 -0.68
N ARG A 29 11.03 -20.00 -1.94
CA ARG A 29 11.47 -20.88 -3.04
C ARG A 29 12.91 -21.36 -2.85
N ALA A 30 13.83 -20.44 -2.56
CA ALA A 30 15.23 -20.78 -2.32
C ALA A 30 15.41 -21.71 -1.11
N LEU A 31 14.70 -21.43 -0.02
CA LEU A 31 14.72 -22.26 1.18
C LEU A 31 14.21 -23.67 0.90
N LEU A 32 13.05 -23.80 0.24
CA LEU A 32 12.48 -25.11 -0.06
C LEU A 32 13.40 -25.91 -0.99
N ALA A 33 13.93 -25.27 -2.04
CA ALA A 33 14.88 -25.90 -2.96
C ALA A 33 16.15 -26.36 -2.24
N ALA A 34 16.70 -25.55 -1.33
CA ALA A 34 17.86 -25.94 -0.53
C ALA A 34 17.58 -27.17 0.34
N VAL A 35 16.41 -27.25 0.97
CA VAL A 35 16.00 -28.42 1.77
C VAL A 35 15.82 -29.65 0.89
N LEU A 36 15.12 -29.53 -0.25
CA LEU A 36 14.85 -30.65 -1.17
C LEU A 36 16.10 -31.14 -1.92
N SER A 37 17.10 -30.28 -2.10
CA SER A 37 18.37 -30.64 -2.73
C SER A 37 19.25 -31.57 -1.89
N ARG A 38 18.95 -31.72 -0.60
CA ARG A 38 19.73 -32.57 0.31
C ARG A 38 19.48 -34.05 0.00
N LYS A 39 20.57 -34.80 -0.17
CA LYS A 39 20.54 -36.26 -0.40
C LYS A 39 20.21 -37.06 0.86
N ALA A 40 20.54 -36.52 2.04
CA ALA A 40 20.33 -37.19 3.32
C ALA A 40 18.95 -36.89 3.92
N ARG A 41 18.40 -37.85 4.66
CA ARG A 41 17.17 -37.68 5.43
C ARG A 41 17.32 -36.50 6.39
N THR A 42 16.51 -35.47 6.20
CA THR A 42 16.52 -34.26 7.02
C THR A 42 15.31 -34.28 7.96
N SER A 43 15.56 -34.19 9.26
CA SER A 43 14.53 -33.98 10.28
C SER A 43 14.62 -32.57 10.85
N LEU A 44 13.48 -31.96 11.14
CA LEU A 44 13.40 -30.61 11.70
C LEU A 44 12.80 -30.71 13.11
N LYS A 45 13.51 -30.16 14.10
CA LYS A 45 13.04 -30.07 15.48
C LYS A 45 12.80 -28.62 15.83
N LEU A 46 11.60 -28.30 16.34
CA LEU A 46 11.36 -26.99 16.95
C LEU A 46 11.92 -27.01 18.37
N VAL A 47 12.85 -26.11 18.65
CA VAL A 47 13.45 -25.95 19.98
C VAL A 47 12.94 -24.65 20.59
N LYS A 48 12.55 -24.70 21.88
CA LYS A 48 12.16 -23.56 22.69
C LYS A 48 13.32 -23.05 23.53
N ARG A 49 13.19 -21.84 24.07
CA ARG A 49 14.17 -21.25 25.00
C ARG A 49 14.34 -22.10 26.27
N GLU A 50 13.25 -22.69 26.76
CA GLU A 50 13.19 -23.51 27.98
C GLU A 50 13.91 -24.85 27.82
N ASP A 51 14.11 -25.33 26.59
CA ASP A 51 14.72 -26.65 26.32
C ASP A 51 16.25 -26.66 26.57
N GLY A 52 16.85 -25.53 26.98
CA GLY A 52 18.26 -25.45 27.39
C GLY A 52 19.29 -25.71 26.28
N HIS A 53 18.90 -25.73 25.01
CA HIS A 53 19.78 -26.11 23.92
C HIS A 53 20.84 -25.03 23.62
N SER A 54 22.12 -25.33 23.88
CA SER A 54 23.25 -24.40 23.72
C SER A 54 23.33 -23.76 22.33
N GLY A 55 23.13 -24.58 21.27
CA GLY A 55 23.12 -24.09 19.88
C GLY A 55 22.02 -23.07 19.57
N HIS A 56 20.88 -23.09 20.26
CA HIS A 56 19.81 -22.10 20.05
C HIS A 56 20.24 -20.71 20.57
N ALA A 57 20.90 -20.67 21.74
CA ALA A 57 21.40 -19.42 22.32
C ALA A 57 22.50 -18.80 21.43
N GLN A 58 23.43 -19.62 20.96
CA GLN A 58 24.51 -19.19 20.04
C GLN A 58 23.95 -18.68 18.71
N ALA A 59 23.01 -19.41 18.10
CA ALA A 59 22.37 -18.98 16.85
C ALA A 59 21.63 -17.64 17.02
N LYS A 60 20.96 -17.42 18.16
CA LYS A 60 20.30 -16.15 18.47
C LYS A 60 21.31 -15.01 18.60
N GLN A 61 22.45 -15.25 19.27
CA GLN A 61 23.52 -14.26 19.39
C GLN A 61 24.12 -13.90 18.02
N LEU A 62 24.40 -14.90 17.17
CA LEU A 62 24.88 -14.68 15.80
C LEU A 62 23.87 -13.90 14.96
N ALA A 63 22.57 -14.19 15.07
CA ALA A 63 21.53 -13.43 14.38
C ALA A 63 21.48 -11.96 14.84
N MET A 64 21.66 -11.69 16.14
CA MET A 64 21.74 -10.32 16.67
C MET A 64 22.98 -9.57 16.16
N LEU A 65 24.13 -10.24 16.08
CA LEU A 65 25.35 -9.66 15.51
C LEU A 65 25.16 -9.37 14.01
N GLY A 66 24.55 -10.30 13.27
CA GLY A 66 24.20 -10.11 11.86
C GLY A 66 23.27 -8.92 11.62
N ALA A 67 22.26 -8.75 12.46
CA ALA A 67 21.31 -7.63 12.37
C ALA A 67 21.96 -6.25 12.61
N LYS A 68 23.12 -6.21 13.28
CA LYS A 68 23.88 -4.97 13.55
C LYS A 68 24.97 -4.70 12.51
N LYS A 69 25.17 -5.58 11.52
CA LYS A 69 26.18 -5.35 10.48
C LYS A 69 25.77 -4.13 9.63
N PRO A 70 26.72 -3.24 9.29
CA PRO A 70 26.43 -2.08 8.44
C PRO A 70 26.09 -2.48 7.01
N THR A 71 26.69 -3.58 6.52
CA THR A 71 26.44 -4.16 5.20
C THR A 71 25.74 -5.51 5.36
N PRO A 72 24.56 -5.72 4.73
CA PRO A 72 23.88 -7.00 4.73
C PRO A 72 24.72 -8.09 4.05
N ASP A 73 24.61 -9.33 4.54
CA ASP A 73 25.22 -10.48 3.88
C ASP A 73 24.42 -10.83 2.60
N GLU A 74 25.11 -11.15 1.51
CA GLU A 74 24.46 -11.59 0.26
C GLU A 74 23.97 -13.04 0.38
N ILE A 75 22.66 -13.24 0.21
CA ILE A 75 22.05 -14.56 0.24
C ILE A 75 21.80 -15.02 -1.20
N ASN A 76 22.36 -16.19 -1.56
CA ASN A 76 22.10 -16.79 -2.86
C ASN A 76 20.66 -17.31 -2.95
N LEU A 77 19.82 -16.64 -3.73
CA LEU A 77 18.43 -17.01 -3.99
C LEU A 77 18.24 -17.82 -5.29
N ASN A 78 19.33 -18.25 -5.93
CA ASN A 78 19.24 -19.00 -7.17
C ASN A 78 18.67 -20.41 -6.92
N VAL A 79 17.52 -20.67 -7.52
CA VAL A 79 16.83 -21.97 -7.44
C VAL A 79 17.26 -22.85 -8.61
N PRO A 80 17.83 -24.05 -8.35
CA PRO A 80 18.17 -25.01 -9.39
C PRO A 80 16.95 -25.36 -10.25
N VAL A 81 17.16 -25.53 -11.56
CA VAL A 81 16.07 -25.74 -12.53
C VAL A 81 15.14 -26.89 -12.14
N LYS A 82 15.69 -27.98 -11.57
CA LYS A 82 14.93 -29.14 -11.10
C LYS A 82 13.85 -28.80 -10.06
N TRP A 83 14.08 -27.78 -9.24
CA TRP A 83 13.20 -27.37 -8.14
C TRP A 83 12.48 -26.05 -8.43
N ARG A 84 12.60 -25.54 -9.67
CA ARG A 84 11.99 -24.29 -10.07
C ARG A 84 10.54 -24.55 -10.43
N VAL A 85 9.63 -24.05 -9.61
CA VAL A 85 8.22 -23.96 -9.97
C VAL A 85 7.98 -22.63 -10.66
N SER A 86 7.63 -22.73 -11.95
CA SER A 86 7.48 -21.57 -12.82
C SER A 86 6.30 -20.70 -12.38
N GLU A 87 5.14 -21.32 -12.12
CA GLU A 87 3.88 -20.63 -11.89
C GLU A 87 2.89 -21.46 -11.06
N ALA A 88 1.74 -20.87 -10.73
CA ALA A 88 0.65 -21.56 -10.05
C ALA A 88 -0.02 -22.59 -10.96
N LYS A 89 -0.36 -23.75 -10.40
CA LYS A 89 -1.10 -24.80 -11.11
C LYS A 89 -2.53 -24.33 -11.40
N LEU A 90 -2.99 -24.46 -12.64
CA LEU A 90 -4.37 -24.11 -13.03
C LEU A 90 -5.42 -24.87 -12.21
N SER A 91 -5.17 -26.12 -11.85
CA SER A 91 -6.09 -26.93 -11.03
C SER A 91 -6.31 -26.40 -9.61
N VAL A 92 -5.41 -25.56 -9.10
CA VAL A 92 -5.49 -24.96 -7.75
C VAL A 92 -5.78 -23.46 -7.83
N MET A 93 -5.84 -22.89 -9.03
CA MET A 93 -6.08 -21.46 -9.25
C MET A 93 -7.52 -21.10 -8.90
N MET A 94 -7.68 -20.28 -7.86
CA MET A 94 -8.96 -19.67 -7.51
C MET A 94 -9.13 -18.32 -8.21
N GLN A 95 -10.36 -17.96 -8.57
CA GLN A 95 -10.67 -16.65 -9.16
C GLN A 95 -10.13 -15.50 -8.28
N SER A 96 -10.25 -15.59 -6.96
CA SER A 96 -9.76 -14.59 -6.02
C SER A 96 -8.23 -14.41 -6.09
N LEU A 97 -7.49 -15.50 -6.24
CA LEU A 97 -6.03 -15.49 -6.38
C LEU A 97 -5.61 -14.91 -7.74
N ALA A 98 -6.25 -15.35 -8.81
CA ALA A 98 -6.01 -14.81 -10.14
C ALA A 98 -6.29 -13.30 -10.19
N TYR A 99 -7.42 -12.87 -9.63
CA TYR A 99 -7.79 -11.46 -9.58
C TYR A 99 -6.78 -10.61 -8.78
N GLN A 100 -6.32 -11.10 -7.63
CA GLN A 100 -5.29 -10.43 -6.83
C GLN A 100 -3.99 -10.25 -7.61
N GLU A 101 -3.52 -11.30 -8.28
CA GLU A 101 -2.28 -11.25 -9.05
C GLU A 101 -2.40 -10.34 -10.29
N ILE A 102 -3.52 -10.43 -11.03
CA ILE A 102 -3.80 -9.52 -12.16
C ILE A 102 -3.81 -8.07 -11.68
N LYS A 103 -4.49 -7.79 -10.56
CA LYS A 103 -4.54 -6.46 -9.98
C LYS A 103 -3.15 -5.98 -9.58
N LYS A 104 -2.33 -6.81 -8.94
CA LYS A 104 -0.95 -6.49 -8.56
C LYS A 104 -0.10 -6.14 -9.79
N ARG A 105 -0.17 -6.94 -10.86
CA ARG A 105 0.54 -6.69 -12.12
C ARG A 105 0.10 -5.39 -12.79
N ARG A 106 -1.22 -5.14 -12.83
CA ARG A 106 -1.76 -3.88 -13.35
C ARG A 106 -1.29 -2.69 -12.53
N LEU A 107 -1.34 -2.77 -11.20
CA LEU A 107 -0.87 -1.71 -10.31
C LEU A 107 0.62 -1.42 -10.49
N ALA A 108 1.46 -2.44 -10.69
CA ALA A 108 2.89 -2.26 -10.92
C ALA A 108 3.20 -1.46 -12.20
N GLY A 109 2.33 -1.52 -13.20
CA GLY A 109 2.46 -0.75 -14.45
C GLY A 109 1.79 0.62 -14.45
N LEU A 110 1.04 0.98 -13.39
CA LEU A 110 0.33 2.25 -13.34
C LEU A 110 1.22 3.36 -12.76
N LYS A 111 1.38 4.45 -13.51
CA LYS A 111 1.98 5.68 -12.98
C LYS A 111 1.03 6.26 -11.93
N ARG A 112 1.57 6.63 -10.77
CA ARG A 112 0.82 7.38 -9.77
C ARG A 112 0.39 8.74 -10.34
N ARG A 113 -0.81 9.18 -10.01
CA ARG A 113 -1.33 10.46 -10.49
C ARG A 113 -0.72 11.58 -9.66
N GLU A 114 0.03 12.46 -10.30
CA GLU A 114 0.78 13.55 -9.64
C GLU A 114 -0.10 14.38 -8.71
N ARG A 115 -1.29 14.81 -9.17
CA ARG A 115 -2.22 15.59 -8.34
C ARG A 115 -2.71 14.84 -7.09
N THR A 116 -2.87 13.51 -7.16
CA THR A 116 -3.26 12.71 -5.99
C THR A 116 -2.11 12.66 -4.98
N GLU A 117 -0.87 12.49 -5.44
CA GLU A 117 0.31 12.48 -4.57
C GLU A 117 0.52 13.85 -3.90
N THR A 118 0.35 14.95 -4.64
CA THR A 118 0.41 16.31 -4.08
C THR A 118 -0.64 16.50 -2.99
N ASN A 119 -1.90 16.12 -3.24
CA ASN A 119 -2.96 16.24 -2.24
C ASN A 119 -2.71 15.37 -1.00
N LEU A 120 -2.20 14.14 -1.17
CA LEU A 120 -1.81 13.28 -0.05
C LEU A 120 -0.66 13.88 0.76
N MET A 121 0.32 14.51 0.09
CA MET A 121 1.41 15.23 0.75
C MET A 121 0.89 16.41 1.58
N LEU A 122 0.04 17.26 1.00
CA LEU A 122 -0.57 18.39 1.70
C LEU A 122 -1.39 17.93 2.92
N ILE A 123 -2.11 16.81 2.83
CA ILE A 123 -2.84 16.24 3.97
C ILE A 123 -1.88 15.76 5.06
N ARG A 124 -0.78 15.08 4.69
CA ARG A 124 0.23 14.62 5.64
C ARG A 124 0.90 15.78 6.37
N GLU A 125 1.31 16.80 5.63
CA GLU A 125 1.92 18.02 6.16
C GLU A 125 0.94 18.77 7.06
N GLY A 126 -0.29 19.01 6.61
CA GLY A 126 -1.31 19.69 7.41
C GLY A 126 -1.65 18.97 8.73
N ILE A 127 -1.69 17.62 8.72
CA ILE A 127 -1.91 16.84 9.96
C ILE A 127 -0.68 16.93 10.88
N LYS A 128 0.53 16.86 10.32
CA LYS A 128 1.76 17.01 11.10
C LYS A 128 1.85 18.39 11.73
N ASP A 129 1.57 19.45 10.97
CA ASP A 129 1.64 20.82 11.46
C ASP A 129 0.58 21.10 12.53
N ALA A 130 -0.64 20.56 12.39
CA ALA A 130 -1.73 20.79 13.32
C ALA A 130 -1.65 19.93 14.60
N PHE A 131 -1.11 18.72 14.52
CA PHE A 131 -1.19 17.73 15.62
C PHE A 131 0.15 17.09 16.01
N ASP A 132 1.26 17.47 15.38
CA ASP A 132 2.59 16.83 15.53
C ASP A 132 2.54 15.31 15.36
N TYR A 133 1.73 14.85 14.41
CA TYR A 133 1.48 13.42 14.16
C TYR A 133 1.75 13.03 12.72
N GLU A 134 2.61 12.03 12.53
CA GLU A 134 2.92 11.49 11.20
C GLU A 134 1.91 10.41 10.78
N VAL A 135 1.27 10.62 9.63
CA VAL A 135 0.30 9.69 9.06
C VAL A 135 0.77 9.12 7.72
N THR A 136 0.37 7.88 7.43
CA THR A 136 0.62 7.26 6.12
C THR A 136 -0.56 7.44 5.17
N ASP A 137 -0.33 7.31 3.87
CA ASP A 137 -1.38 7.37 2.86
C ASP A 137 -2.48 6.32 3.13
N GLU A 138 -2.11 5.12 3.60
CA GLU A 138 -3.08 4.08 3.97
C GLU A 138 -3.97 4.52 5.14
N MET A 139 -3.44 5.28 6.09
CA MET A 139 -4.23 5.81 7.21
C MET A 139 -5.23 6.86 6.72
N ILE A 140 -4.81 7.74 5.81
CA ILE A 140 -5.69 8.73 5.18
C ILE A 140 -6.82 8.02 4.42
N TRP A 141 -6.50 7.03 3.58
CA TRP A 141 -7.53 6.30 2.83
C TRP A 141 -8.48 5.48 3.71
N LYS A 142 -8.00 4.99 4.85
CA LYS A 142 -8.84 4.30 5.85
C LYS A 142 -9.73 5.28 6.61
N SER A 143 -9.23 6.47 6.95
CA SER A 143 -9.98 7.44 7.77
C SER A 143 -11.24 7.92 7.05
N ILE A 144 -11.15 8.19 5.74
CA ILE A 144 -12.32 8.62 4.95
C ILE A 144 -13.36 7.50 4.76
N ARG A 145 -13.02 6.25 5.08
CA ARG A 145 -13.91 5.06 5.03
C ARG A 145 -14.33 4.57 6.41
N SER A 146 -14.08 5.36 7.46
CA SER A 146 -14.47 5.04 8.83
C SER A 146 -16.00 4.94 8.95
N LYS A 147 -16.49 4.12 9.89
CA LYS A 147 -17.91 4.00 10.22
C LYS A 147 -18.57 5.32 10.66
N HIS A 148 -17.75 6.31 11.04
CA HIS A 148 -18.19 7.64 11.46
C HIS A 148 -18.31 8.63 10.30
N VAL A 149 -17.89 8.24 9.09
CA VAL A 149 -17.97 9.07 7.89
C VAL A 149 -19.09 8.52 7.01
N THR A 150 -20.05 9.37 6.65
CA THR A 150 -21.15 8.94 5.76
C THR A 150 -20.60 8.54 4.39
N GLY A 151 -21.31 7.66 3.67
CA GLY A 151 -20.87 7.23 2.33
C GLY A 151 -20.73 8.40 1.34
N ILE A 152 -21.60 9.41 1.44
CA ILE A 152 -21.56 10.61 0.59
C ILE A 152 -20.32 11.46 0.91
N THR A 153 -20.05 11.70 2.20
CA THR A 153 -18.84 12.42 2.63
C THR A 153 -17.57 11.67 2.22
N SER A 154 -17.55 10.34 2.37
CA SER A 154 -16.42 9.49 1.94
C SER A 154 -16.15 9.65 0.45
N GLN A 155 -17.21 9.60 -0.37
CA GLN A 155 -17.09 9.84 -1.81
C GLN A 155 -16.56 11.24 -2.10
N PHE A 156 -17.12 12.28 -1.47
CA PHE A 156 -16.66 13.65 -1.65
C PHE A 156 -15.16 13.79 -1.37
N LEU A 157 -14.71 13.32 -0.21
CA LEU A 157 -13.29 13.35 0.18
C LEU A 157 -12.43 12.57 -0.79
N TRP A 158 -12.85 11.37 -1.20
CA TRP A 158 -12.12 10.57 -2.18
C TRP A 158 -11.97 11.30 -3.52
N LYS A 159 -13.03 11.94 -4.01
CA LYS A 159 -13.02 12.73 -5.24
C LYS A 159 -12.14 13.97 -5.14
N THR A 160 -12.14 14.63 -3.98
CA THR A 160 -11.29 15.77 -3.66
C THR A 160 -9.82 15.39 -3.66
N ILE A 161 -9.44 14.33 -2.92
CA ILE A 161 -8.04 13.88 -2.84
C ILE A 161 -7.53 13.47 -4.23
N HIS A 162 -8.35 12.80 -5.02
CA HIS A 162 -7.97 12.44 -6.39
C HIS A 162 -8.01 13.59 -7.41
N ASP A 163 -8.45 14.77 -6.99
CA ASP A 163 -8.70 15.92 -7.84
C ASP A 163 -9.48 15.53 -9.11
N ILE A 164 -10.73 15.05 -8.95
CA ILE A 164 -11.55 14.63 -10.10
C ILE A 164 -12.71 15.57 -10.42
N PHE A 165 -12.99 16.56 -9.56
CA PHE A 165 -14.02 17.55 -9.84
C PHE A 165 -13.65 18.41 -11.04
N MET A 166 -14.62 18.81 -11.85
CA MET A 166 -14.36 19.66 -13.01
C MET A 166 -14.25 21.13 -12.55
N ILE A 167 -13.04 21.54 -12.16
CA ILE A 167 -12.71 22.87 -11.61
C ILE A 167 -11.32 23.34 -12.07
N GLY A 168 -11.08 24.65 -12.04
CA GLY A 168 -9.78 25.26 -12.32
C GLY A 168 -9.25 24.95 -13.70
N ASP A 169 -7.96 24.60 -13.78
CA ASP A 169 -7.23 24.30 -15.02
C ASP A 169 -7.89 23.25 -15.91
N LYS A 170 -8.78 22.40 -15.36
CA LYS A 170 -9.50 21.40 -16.17
C LYS A 170 -10.41 22.05 -17.20
N TRP A 171 -10.94 23.24 -16.90
CA TRP A 171 -11.70 24.05 -17.84
C TRP A 171 -10.80 24.78 -18.87
N ARG A 172 -9.47 24.78 -18.70
CA ARG A 172 -8.51 25.45 -19.62
C ARG A 172 -7.74 24.48 -20.51
N ARG A 173 -8.23 23.26 -20.68
CA ARG A 173 -7.59 22.28 -21.55
C ARG A 173 -7.81 22.65 -23.02
N ASP A 174 -6.88 22.26 -23.88
CA ASP A 174 -6.89 22.59 -25.31
C ASP A 174 -8.16 22.12 -26.04
N ASP A 175 -8.81 21.07 -25.54
CA ASP A 175 -10.06 20.50 -26.09
C ASP A 175 -11.34 21.15 -25.53
N MET A 176 -11.23 22.15 -24.64
CA MET A 176 -12.37 22.79 -24.01
C MET A 176 -12.91 23.97 -24.85
N PRO A 177 -14.23 24.02 -25.13
CA PRO A 177 -14.86 25.20 -25.73
C PRO A 177 -14.58 26.49 -24.95
N GLU A 178 -14.33 27.58 -25.67
CA GLU A 178 -14.00 28.90 -25.09
C GLU A 178 -15.04 29.38 -24.08
N GLU A 179 -16.33 29.13 -24.36
CA GLU A 179 -17.48 29.45 -23.50
C GLU A 179 -17.49 28.78 -22.12
N TYR A 180 -16.60 27.81 -21.87
CA TYR A 180 -16.47 27.16 -20.56
C TYR A 180 -15.15 27.46 -19.86
N GLN A 181 -14.21 28.15 -20.51
CA GLN A 181 -12.89 28.41 -19.92
C GLN A 181 -12.96 29.44 -18.78
N ASP A 182 -13.95 30.32 -18.80
CA ASP A 182 -14.26 31.28 -17.74
C ASP A 182 -14.55 30.59 -16.39
N ARG A 183 -15.14 29.39 -16.41
CA ARG A 183 -15.41 28.55 -15.22
C ARG A 183 -14.15 28.08 -14.48
N ALA A 184 -12.97 28.28 -15.06
CA ALA A 184 -11.70 28.02 -14.38
C ALA A 184 -11.43 29.01 -13.24
N VAL A 185 -12.07 30.18 -13.25
CA VAL A 185 -11.77 31.30 -12.35
C VAL A 185 -13.01 31.67 -11.56
N CYS A 186 -12.81 32.07 -10.30
CA CYS A 186 -13.89 32.60 -9.50
C CYS A 186 -14.31 33.98 -10.02
N PRO A 187 -15.59 34.25 -10.30
CA PRO A 187 -16.03 35.55 -10.78
C PRO A 187 -16.00 36.65 -9.71
N ILE A 188 -15.76 36.30 -8.45
CA ILE A 188 -15.80 37.24 -7.32
C ILE A 188 -14.39 37.73 -6.94
N CYS A 189 -13.46 36.80 -6.73
CA CYS A 189 -12.10 37.11 -6.27
C CYS A 189 -11.02 36.83 -7.33
N GLU A 190 -11.40 36.45 -8.54
CA GLU A 190 -10.52 36.24 -9.70
C GLU A 190 -9.39 35.19 -9.51
N ASN A 191 -9.46 34.40 -8.44
CA ASN A 191 -8.55 33.27 -8.21
C ASN A 191 -8.94 32.06 -9.06
N THR A 192 -7.94 31.25 -9.44
CA THR A 192 -8.20 29.97 -10.12
C THR A 192 -8.93 29.02 -9.18
N GLU A 193 -10.04 28.44 -9.64
CA GLU A 193 -10.88 27.57 -8.83
C GLU A 193 -10.16 26.26 -8.47
N SER A 194 -10.06 25.99 -7.18
CA SER A 194 -9.54 24.75 -6.63
C SER A 194 -10.41 24.34 -5.44
N MET A 195 -10.36 23.07 -5.03
CA MET A 195 -11.16 22.64 -3.88
C MET A 195 -10.76 23.39 -2.59
N ASP A 196 -9.48 23.72 -2.46
CA ASP A 196 -8.96 24.54 -1.36
C ASP A 196 -9.49 25.98 -1.42
N HIS A 197 -9.53 26.57 -2.62
CA HIS A 197 -10.13 27.88 -2.84
C HIS A 197 -11.62 27.88 -2.46
N ILE A 198 -12.42 27.00 -3.07
CA ILE A 198 -13.87 26.92 -2.87
C ILE A 198 -14.22 26.73 -1.40
N LEU A 199 -13.52 25.85 -0.69
CA LEU A 199 -13.86 25.50 0.69
C LEU A 199 -13.28 26.47 1.72
N PHE A 200 -12.07 27.00 1.51
CA PHE A 200 -11.32 27.66 2.60
C PHE A 200 -10.86 29.08 2.30
N ARG A 201 -10.68 29.47 1.03
CA ARG A 201 -10.06 30.77 0.69
C ARG A 201 -10.96 31.74 -0.07
N CYS A 202 -12.08 31.27 -0.62
CA CYS A 202 -12.94 32.11 -1.44
C CYS A 202 -13.55 33.27 -0.63
N GLU A 203 -13.57 34.45 -1.24
CA GLU A 203 -14.12 35.69 -0.65
C GLU A 203 -15.60 35.89 -0.97
N ALA A 204 -16.21 34.97 -1.73
CA ALA A 204 -17.64 35.00 -2.01
C ALA A 204 -18.45 34.79 -0.72
N VAL A 205 -19.53 35.58 -0.58
CA VAL A 205 -20.37 35.63 0.63
C VAL A 205 -20.87 34.24 1.05
N GLY A 206 -21.24 33.39 0.08
CA GLY A 206 -21.77 32.06 0.36
C GLY A 206 -20.81 31.13 1.11
N GLN A 207 -19.48 31.28 0.92
CA GLN A 207 -18.50 30.50 1.67
C GLN A 207 -18.56 30.87 3.15
N ALA A 208 -18.54 32.18 3.44
CA ALA A 208 -18.56 32.68 4.81
C ALA A 208 -19.87 32.32 5.53
N GLU A 209 -21.01 32.36 4.82
CA GLU A 209 -22.31 31.94 5.35
C GLU A 209 -22.32 30.45 5.72
N VAL A 210 -21.83 29.58 4.84
CA VAL A 210 -21.76 28.13 5.12
C VAL A 210 -20.89 27.84 6.35
N TRP A 211 -19.74 28.52 6.48
CA TRP A 211 -18.89 28.38 7.67
C TRP A 211 -19.54 28.95 8.93
N ALA A 212 -20.33 30.03 8.81
CA ALA A 212 -21.07 30.59 9.94
C ALA A 212 -22.15 29.62 10.45
N GLU A 213 -22.88 28.94 9.55
CA GLU A 213 -23.82 27.90 9.94
C GLU A 213 -23.13 26.68 10.54
N LEU A 214 -21.99 26.24 9.98
CA LEU A 214 -21.22 25.12 10.52
C LEU A 214 -20.79 25.36 11.98
N LYS A 215 -20.33 26.58 12.30
CA LYS A 215 -19.95 26.99 13.66
C LYS A 215 -21.09 26.97 14.68
N LYS A 216 -22.36 26.95 14.24
CA LYS A 216 -23.51 26.83 15.15
C LYS A 216 -23.77 25.38 15.56
N VAL A 217 -23.33 24.43 14.73
CA VAL A 217 -23.56 22.99 14.93
C VAL A 217 -22.41 22.34 15.69
N TRP A 218 -21.22 22.94 15.67
CA TRP A 218 -19.99 22.43 16.25
C TRP A 218 -19.55 23.23 17.49
#